data_AF-A0A8I2G678-F1
#
_entry.id   AF-A0A8I2G678-F1
#
_cell.length_a   1.000
_cell.length_b   1.000
_cell.length_c   1.000
_cell.angle_alpha   90.00
_cell.angle_beta   90.00
_cell.angle_gamma   90.00
#
_symmetry.space_group_name_H-M   'P 1'
#
loop_
_entity.id
_entity.type
_entity.pdbx_description
1 polymer ?
#
loop_
_entity_poly.entity_id
_entity_poly.type
_entity_poly.pdbx_seq_one_letter_code
_entity_poly.pdbx_strand_id
1 'polypeptide(L)'
;PGFLGTHQWFKRQWGLPVEKYKDSRKAEILKKMLYPFILRRKKEEVEKELPEKIEIVESLKMEEEQLKVYVATAKYYSDIIARAIDEDGLEKSSFKIIEGMLRLRQICL
;
A
#
# COMPACT_ATOMS: atom_id res chain seq x y z
N PRO A 1 -4.40 28.80 -13.87
CA PRO A 1 -4.90 27.40 -13.81
C PRO A 1 -4.66 26.68 -15.16
N GLY A 2 -3.88 25.59 -15.18
CA GLY A 2 -3.55 24.86 -16.44
C GLY A 2 -2.06 24.60 -16.69
N PHE A 3 -1.17 24.97 -15.77
CA PHE A 3 0.29 24.83 -15.89
C PHE A 3 0.76 23.39 -16.23
N LEU A 4 0.03 22.38 -15.76
CA LEU A 4 0.32 20.97 -16.01
C LEU A 4 -0.71 20.31 -16.94
N GLY A 5 -1.53 21.10 -17.63
CA GLY A 5 -2.61 20.61 -18.48
C GLY A 5 -3.72 19.89 -17.71
N THR A 6 -4.49 19.08 -18.42
CA THR A 6 -5.52 18.22 -17.83
C THR A 6 -4.89 17.00 -17.17
N HIS A 7 -5.61 16.36 -16.24
CA HIS A 7 -5.14 15.14 -15.57
C HIS A 7 -4.72 14.03 -16.56
N GLN A 8 -5.49 13.83 -17.64
CA GLN A 8 -5.16 12.84 -18.68
C GLN A 8 -3.87 13.20 -19.43
N TRP A 9 -3.68 14.47 -19.77
CA TRP A 9 -2.46 14.93 -20.42
C TRP A 9 -1.26 14.79 -19.48
N PHE A 10 -1.41 15.15 -18.20
CA PHE A 10 -0.36 15.00 -17.20
C PHE A 10 0.06 13.54 -17.02
N LYS A 11 -0.91 12.62 -16.88
CA LYS A 11 -0.64 11.20 -16.77
C LYS A 11 0.13 10.65 -17.98
N ARG A 12 -0.20 11.11 -19.19
CA ARG A 12 0.49 10.70 -20.43
C ARG A 12 1.90 11.30 -20.53
N GLN A 13 2.05 12.59 -20.23
CA GLN A 13 3.32 13.30 -20.44
C GLN A 13 4.35 13.09 -19.33
N TRP A 14 3.88 12.93 -18.09
CA TRP A 14 4.73 12.89 -16.89
C TRP A 14 4.54 11.60 -16.10
N GLY A 15 3.30 11.23 -15.76
CA GLY A 15 3.02 10.09 -14.88
C GLY A 15 3.53 8.75 -15.43
N LEU A 16 3.04 8.32 -16.59
CA LEU A 16 3.43 7.05 -17.21
C LEU A 16 4.95 6.95 -17.50
N PRO A 17 5.60 7.98 -18.09
CA PRO A 17 7.05 7.96 -18.29
C PRO A 17 7.86 7.79 -16.99
N VAL A 18 7.46 8.47 -15.91
CA VAL A 18 8.20 8.44 -14.65
C VAL A 18 7.91 7.17 -13.84
N GLU A 19 6.64 6.76 -13.74
CA GLU A 19 6.23 5.61 -12.92
C GLU A 19 6.52 4.27 -13.59
N LYS A 20 6.17 4.14 -14.88
CA LYS A 20 6.24 2.86 -15.60
C LYS A 20 7.56 2.68 -16.33
N TYR A 21 8.04 3.72 -17.01
CA TYR A 21 9.24 3.65 -17.85
C TYR A 21 10.51 4.15 -17.14
N LYS A 22 10.39 4.62 -15.88
CA LYS A 22 11.49 5.12 -15.04
C LYS A 22 12.37 6.17 -15.74
N ASP A 23 11.75 7.04 -16.55
CA ASP A 23 12.44 8.12 -17.26
C ASP A 23 12.89 9.21 -16.27
N SER A 24 14.17 9.16 -15.90
CA SER A 24 14.79 10.11 -14.98
C SER A 24 14.89 11.53 -15.53
N ARG A 25 14.97 11.70 -16.85
CA ARG A 25 15.06 13.03 -17.48
C ARG A 25 13.72 13.76 -17.36
N LYS A 26 12.62 13.06 -17.65
CA LYS A 26 11.28 13.64 -17.47
C LYS A 26 10.97 13.94 -16.01
N ALA A 27 11.43 13.10 -15.08
CA ALA A 27 11.29 13.37 -13.65
C ALA A 27 11.99 14.66 -13.22
N GLU A 28 13.23 14.87 -13.68
CA GLU A 28 14.02 16.07 -13.35
C GLU A 28 13.41 17.36 -13.93
N ILE A 29 12.91 17.31 -15.17
CA ILE A 29 12.22 18.44 -15.79
C ILE A 29 10.96 18.81 -14.99
N LEU A 30 10.13 17.80 -14.65
CA LEU A 30 8.94 18.04 -13.85
C LEU A 30 9.28 18.63 -12.48
N LYS A 31 10.32 18.12 -11.82
CA LYS A 31 10.79 18.63 -10.53
C LYS A 31 11.17 20.11 -10.61
N LYS A 32 11.89 20.53 -11.66
CA LYS A 32 12.24 21.94 -11.88
C LYS A 32 11.01 22.82 -12.14
N MET A 33 10.03 22.31 -12.88
CA MET A 33 8.76 23.02 -13.12
C MET A 33 7.96 23.21 -11.84
N LEU A 34 7.99 22.22 -10.93
CA LEU A 34 7.25 22.25 -9.66
C LEU A 34 7.97 23.04 -8.56
N TYR A 35 9.30 23.17 -8.62
CA TYR A 35 10.13 23.83 -7.61
C TYR A 35 9.61 25.21 -7.13
N PRO A 36 9.19 26.16 -8.00
CA PRO A 36 8.69 27.46 -7.54
C PRO A 36 7.31 27.40 -6.88
N PHE A 37 6.59 26.27 -6.99
CA PHE A 37 5.24 26.10 -6.45
C PHE A 37 5.17 25.16 -5.24
N ILE A 38 6.16 24.27 -5.08
CA ILE A 38 6.19 23.27 -4.01
C ILE A 38 7.50 23.41 -3.24
N LEU A 39 7.41 23.98 -2.04
CA LEU A 39 8.52 23.94 -1.09
C LEU A 39 8.51 22.60 -0.35
N ARG A 40 9.42 21.69 -0.75
CA ARG A 40 9.64 20.41 -0.06
C ARG A 40 11.03 20.42 0.58
N ARG A 41 11.08 20.46 1.91
CA ARG A 41 12.31 20.30 2.69
C ARG A 41 12.35 18.90 3.30
N LYS A 42 13.52 18.28 3.34
CA LYS A 42 13.72 17.07 4.14
C LYS A 42 13.89 17.45 5.61
N LYS A 43 13.46 16.58 6.51
CA LYS A 43 13.65 16.76 7.96
C LYS A 43 15.15 16.85 8.32
N GLU A 44 15.98 16.10 7.58
CA GLU A 44 17.45 16.14 7.59
C GLU A 44 18.04 17.53 7.24
N GLU A 45 17.35 18.33 6.44
CA GLU A 45 17.82 19.65 5.96
C GLU A 45 17.46 20.79 6.93
N VAL A 46 16.64 20.51 7.95
CA VAL A 46 16.06 21.52 8.86
C VAL A 46 16.50 21.31 10.31
N GLU A 47 16.66 20.06 10.76
CA GLU A 47 17.01 19.76 12.16
C GLU A 47 18.18 18.75 12.21
N LYS A 48 19.33 19.17 12.75
CA LYS A 48 20.53 18.32 12.91
C LYS A 48 20.54 17.49 14.20
N GLU A 49 19.60 17.76 15.11
CA GLU A 49 19.65 17.27 16.50
C GLU A 49 18.63 16.16 16.80
N LEU A 50 17.82 15.75 15.81
CA LEU A 50 16.88 14.65 16.04
C LEU A 50 17.62 13.32 15.95
N PRO A 51 17.48 12.44 16.96
CA PRO A 51 17.99 11.09 16.86
C PRO A 51 17.31 10.36 15.69
N GLU A 52 17.97 9.31 15.19
CA GLU A 52 17.41 8.48 14.13
C GLU A 52 16.03 7.94 14.54
N LYS A 53 15.16 7.74 13.54
CA LYS A 53 13.86 7.11 13.78
C LYS A 53 14.10 5.73 14.39
N ILE A 54 13.59 5.51 15.59
CA ILE A 54 13.61 4.19 16.23
C ILE A 54 12.30 3.49 15.87
N GLU A 55 12.39 2.33 15.25
CA GLU A 55 11.25 1.43 15.03
C GLU A 55 11.34 0.28 16.03
N ILE A 56 10.29 0.12 16.84
CA ILE A 56 10.19 -0.95 17.83
C ILE A 56 9.05 -1.86 17.39
N VAL A 57 9.35 -3.13 17.10
CA VAL A 57 8.35 -4.12 16.73
C VAL A 57 7.98 -4.92 17.99
N GLU A 58 6.83 -4.64 18.56
CA GLU A 58 6.31 -5.39 19.70
C GLU A 58 5.37 -6.51 19.23
N SER A 59 5.66 -7.74 19.66
CA SER A 59 4.83 -8.91 19.35
C SER A 59 3.85 -9.15 20.49
N LEU A 60 2.56 -8.93 20.24
CA LEU A 60 1.50 -9.17 21.21
C LEU A 60 0.95 -10.60 21.06
N LYS A 61 0.56 -11.21 22.19
CA LYS A 61 -0.16 -12.48 22.20
C LYS A 61 -1.66 -12.18 22.19
N MET A 62 -2.41 -12.95 21.40
CA MET A 62 -3.87 -12.91 21.46
C MET A 62 -4.35 -13.49 22.79
N GLU A 63 -5.42 -12.90 23.33
CA GLU A 63 -6.15 -13.48 24.44
C GLU A 63 -6.84 -14.79 24.02
N GLU A 64 -7.18 -15.65 24.97
CA GLU A 64 -7.73 -16.97 24.68
C GLU A 64 -9.03 -16.92 23.86
N GLU A 65 -9.92 -15.98 24.18
CA GLU A 65 -11.17 -15.77 23.46
C GLU A 65 -10.94 -15.27 22.03
N GLN A 66 -10.04 -14.29 21.87
CA GLN A 66 -9.64 -13.75 20.57
C GLN A 66 -9.01 -14.84 19.69
N LEU A 67 -8.13 -15.67 20.26
CA LEU A 67 -7.48 -16.77 19.57
C LEU A 67 -8.50 -17.82 19.09
N LYS A 68 -9.51 -18.15 19.90
CA LYS A 68 -10.59 -19.07 19.51
C LYS A 68 -11.34 -18.55 18.28
N VAL A 69 -11.70 -17.26 18.29
CA VAL A 69 -12.40 -16.63 17.15
C VAL A 69 -11.50 -16.57 15.92
N TYR A 70 -10.22 -16.23 16.10
CA TYR A 70 -9.23 -16.19 15.02
C TYR A 70 -9.08 -17.55 14.33
N VAL A 71 -8.83 -18.61 15.10
CA VAL A 71 -8.62 -19.97 14.57
C VAL A 71 -9.89 -20.50 13.89
N ALA A 72 -11.06 -20.27 14.49
CA ALA A 72 -12.34 -20.66 13.89
C ALA A 72 -12.57 -19.96 12.54
N THR A 73 -12.28 -18.65 12.49
CA THR A 73 -12.41 -17.85 11.26
C THR A 73 -11.40 -18.29 10.20
N ALA A 74 -10.15 -18.54 10.60
CA ALA A 74 -9.11 -19.01 9.68
C ALA A 74 -9.49 -20.35 9.05
N LYS A 75 -10.00 -21.29 9.85
CA LYS A 75 -10.49 -22.58 9.36
C LYS A 75 -11.66 -22.43 8.40
N TYR A 76 -12.66 -21.62 8.76
CA TYR A 76 -13.82 -21.34 7.91
C TYR A 76 -13.43 -20.82 6.53
N TYR A 77 -12.57 -19.79 6.47
CA TYR A 77 -12.11 -19.26 5.19
C TYR A 77 -11.22 -20.25 4.43
N SER A 78 -10.39 -21.04 5.12
CA SER A 78 -9.55 -22.06 4.46
C SER A 78 -10.40 -23.10 3.74
N ASP A 79 -11.46 -23.59 4.38
CA ASP A 79 -12.38 -24.56 3.79
C ASP A 79 -13.15 -23.98 2.60
N ILE A 80 -13.59 -22.72 2.70
CA ILE A 80 -14.29 -22.02 1.60
C ILE A 80 -13.37 -21.77 0.41
N ILE A 81 -12.14 -21.34 0.67
CA ILE A 81 -11.15 -21.06 -0.36
C ILE A 81 -10.77 -22.34 -1.07
N ALA A 82 -10.57 -23.45 -0.34
CA ALA A 82 -10.27 -24.75 -0.94
C ALA A 82 -11.38 -25.18 -1.93
N ARG A 83 -12.65 -25.13 -1.50
CA ARG A 83 -13.79 -25.45 -2.37
C ARG A 83 -13.89 -24.52 -3.58
N ALA A 84 -13.71 -23.22 -3.37
CA ALA A 84 -13.78 -22.24 -4.45
C ALA A 84 -12.66 -22.44 -5.49
N ILE A 85 -11.46 -22.84 -5.05
CA ILE A 85 -10.36 -23.15 -5.97
C ILE A 85 -10.68 -24.39 -6.79
N ASP A 86 -11.26 -25.43 -6.16
CA ASP A 86 -11.66 -26.66 -6.85
C ASP A 86 -12.79 -26.43 -7.88
N GLU A 87 -13.75 -25.54 -7.58
CA GLU A 87 -14.90 -25.25 -8.44
C GLU A 87 -14.62 -24.21 -9.54
N ASP A 88 -14.00 -23.09 -9.18
CA ASP A 88 -13.94 -21.88 -10.00
C ASP A 88 -12.52 -21.49 -10.43
N GLY A 89 -11.50 -22.17 -9.89
CA GLY A 89 -10.10 -21.84 -10.09
C GLY A 89 -9.60 -20.65 -9.25
N LEU A 90 -8.29 -20.46 -9.25
CA LEU A 90 -7.60 -19.51 -8.37
C LEU A 90 -7.97 -18.04 -8.64
N GLU A 91 -8.11 -17.65 -9.90
CA GLU A 91 -8.39 -16.24 -10.26
C GLU A 91 -9.76 -15.78 -9.75
N LYS A 92 -10.78 -16.63 -9.89
CA LYS A 92 -12.13 -16.32 -9.38
C LYS A 92 -12.22 -16.40 -7.85
N SER A 93 -11.35 -17.19 -7.23
CA SER A 93 -11.28 -17.33 -5.77
C SER A 93 -10.53 -16.19 -5.07
N SER A 94 -9.78 -15.37 -5.82
CA SER A 94 -8.90 -14.33 -5.28
C SER A 94 -9.61 -13.31 -4.38
N PHE A 95 -10.86 -12.97 -4.69
CA PHE A 95 -11.64 -12.03 -3.86
C PHE A 95 -11.97 -12.61 -2.47
N LYS A 96 -12.36 -13.89 -2.41
CA LYS A 96 -12.65 -14.61 -1.14
C LYS A 96 -11.41 -14.71 -0.25
N ILE A 97 -10.23 -14.88 -0.87
CA ILE A 97 -8.95 -14.90 -0.15
C ILE A 97 -8.68 -13.55 0.52
N ILE A 98 -8.86 -12.45 -0.21
CA ILE A 98 -8.64 -11.09 0.32
C ILE A 98 -9.64 -10.78 1.45
N GLU A 99 -10.90 -11.18 1.28
CA GLU A 99 -11.92 -11.06 2.33
C GLU A 99 -11.50 -11.82 3.60
N GLY A 100 -11.04 -13.06 3.47
CA GLY A 100 -10.54 -13.85 4.60
C GLY A 100 -9.37 -13.19 5.31
N MET A 101 -8.37 -12.71 4.56
CA MET A 101 -7.24 -11.97 5.15
C MET A 101 -7.70 -10.70 5.88
N LEU A 102 -8.65 -9.96 5.31
CA LEU A 102 -9.20 -8.75 5.92
C LEU A 102 -9.91 -9.08 7.24
N ARG A 103 -10.71 -10.15 7.29
CA ARG A 103 -11.37 -10.60 8.52
C ARG A 103 -10.38 -11.03 9.60
N LEU A 104 -9.36 -11.80 9.24
CA LEU A 104 -8.31 -12.18 10.18
C LEU A 104 -7.59 -10.95 10.73
N ARG A 105 -7.28 -9.97 9.88
CA ARG A 105 -6.69 -8.70 10.33
C ARG A 105 -7.59 -7.93 11.28
N GLN A 106 -8.91 -7.91 11.03
CA GLN A 106 -9.88 -7.26 11.93
C GLN A 106 -9.93 -7.91 13.31
N ILE A 107 -9.73 -9.23 13.39
CA ILE A 107 -9.70 -9.95 14.67
C ILE A 107 -8.42 -9.62 15.45
N CYS A 108 -7.30 -9.34 14.77
CA CYS A 108 -6.04 -8.97 15.39
C CYS A 108 -5.98 -7.52 15.91
N LEU A 109 -6.93 -6.66 15.51
CA LEU A 109 -7.02 -5.25 15.93
C LEU A 109 -7.79 -5.14 17.24
#